data_AF-A0A9E1USC5-F1
#
_entry.id   AF-A0A9E1USC5-F1
#
_cell.length_a   1.000
_cell.length_b   1.000
_cell.length_c   1.000
_cell.angle_alpha   90.00
_cell.angle_beta   90.00
_cell.angle_gamma   90.00
#
_symmetry.space_group_name_H-M   'P 1'
#
loop_
_entity.id
_entity.type
_entity.pdbx_description
1 polymer ?
#
loop_
_entity_poly.entity_id
_entity_poly.type
_entity_poly.pdbx_seq_one_letter_code
_entity_poly.pdbx_strand_id
1 'polypeptide(L)'
;GFHARSGVAGALLPHSYSRKNLRIAINGFEVGEIGVEAAIAGDFGVPVWLITGDSAGMAEAEAILPGVHTVTVKEAMGETAALCYSPRRTAQLIEAAAKEILSSHPPVNPLVFAGPIRLELRLADSPYLEALHELFPEPFVTPNDLLLTRISVTAAWSEFLHMQREAKQLLASR
;
A
#
# COMPACT_ATOMS: atom_id res chain seq x y z
N GLY A 1 9.02 -7.66 -0.32
CA GLY A 1 8.20 -8.80 0.13
C GLY A 1 6.81 -8.34 0.48
N PHE A 2 6.15 -7.66 -0.46
CA PHE A 2 4.80 -7.13 -0.33
C PHE A 2 3.77 -8.25 -0.20
N HIS A 3 2.55 -7.84 0.19
CA HIS A 3 1.36 -8.67 0.20
C HIS A 3 0.17 -7.89 -0.36
N ALA A 4 -0.94 -8.60 -0.59
CA ALA A 4 -2.19 -7.98 -0.97
C ALA A 4 -2.69 -6.99 0.10
N ARG A 5 -3.47 -6.03 -0.38
CA ARG A 5 -4.17 -5.03 0.45
C ARG A 5 -5.20 -5.63 1.39
N SER A 6 -5.68 -4.79 2.31
CA SER A 6 -6.76 -5.15 3.24
C SER A 6 -8.03 -5.57 2.49
N GLY A 7 -8.72 -6.59 3.00
CA GLY A 7 -9.99 -7.09 2.46
C GLY A 7 -9.88 -8.09 1.31
N VAL A 8 -8.68 -8.44 0.83
CA VAL A 8 -8.51 -9.47 -0.21
C VAL A 8 -8.67 -10.87 0.39
N ALA A 9 -9.80 -11.51 0.09
CA ALA A 9 -10.13 -12.84 0.59
C ALA A 9 -9.11 -13.89 0.12
N GLY A 10 -8.66 -14.75 1.05
CA GLY A 10 -7.73 -15.84 0.75
C GLY A 10 -6.26 -15.44 0.53
N ALA A 11 -5.94 -14.14 0.52
CA ALA A 11 -4.57 -13.66 0.46
C ALA A 11 -3.81 -13.90 1.77
N LEU A 12 -2.47 -13.86 1.73
CA LEU A 12 -1.64 -13.99 2.93
C LEU A 12 -1.54 -12.66 3.67
N LEU A 13 -1.90 -12.65 4.97
CA LEU A 13 -1.82 -11.47 5.85
C LEU A 13 -2.37 -10.18 5.20
N PRO A 14 -3.58 -10.18 4.60
CA PRO A 14 -4.10 -9.02 3.89
C PRO A 14 -4.29 -7.85 4.85
N HIS A 15 -3.52 -6.78 4.66
CA HIS A 15 -3.65 -5.53 5.39
C HIS A 15 -3.03 -4.38 4.58
N SER A 16 -3.14 -3.16 5.09
CA SER A 16 -2.55 -1.99 4.44
C SER A 16 -1.89 -1.08 5.48
N TYR A 17 -0.59 -1.25 5.72
CA TYR A 17 0.27 -0.66 6.75
C TYR A 17 -0.11 -1.02 8.19
N SER A 18 -1.41 -1.10 8.48
CA SER A 18 -1.97 -1.52 9.76
C SER A 18 -3.25 -2.30 9.52
N ARG A 19 -3.53 -3.29 10.37
CA ARG A 19 -4.84 -3.96 10.39
C ARG A 19 -6.01 -3.02 10.69
N LYS A 20 -5.71 -1.83 11.22
CA LYS A 20 -6.71 -0.77 11.47
C LYS A 20 -7.11 -0.03 10.20
N ASN A 21 -6.32 -0.09 9.14
CA ASN A 21 -6.67 0.49 7.85
C ASN A 21 -7.49 -0.55 7.07
N LEU A 22 -8.80 -0.41 7.09
CA LEU A 22 -9.73 -1.33 6.43
C LEU A 22 -9.80 -1.07 4.92
N ARG A 23 -9.59 0.18 4.49
CA ARG A 23 -9.55 0.58 3.09
C ARG A 23 -8.65 1.80 2.92
N ILE A 24 -7.90 1.84 1.84
CA ILE A 24 -7.23 3.04 1.33
C ILE A 24 -7.65 3.22 -0.13
N ALA A 25 -7.99 4.44 -0.53
CA ALA A 25 -8.20 4.78 -1.93
C ALA A 25 -7.62 6.14 -2.27
N ILE A 26 -7.17 6.28 -3.52
CA ILE A 26 -6.66 7.52 -4.09
C ILE A 26 -7.56 7.87 -5.26
N ASN A 27 -8.24 9.01 -5.20
CA ASN A 27 -9.25 9.44 -6.19
C ASN A 27 -10.31 8.37 -6.49
N GLY A 28 -10.74 7.64 -5.45
CA GLY A 28 -11.70 6.54 -5.55
C GLY A 28 -11.11 5.20 -6.01
N PHE A 29 -9.87 5.16 -6.49
CA PHE A 29 -9.18 3.92 -6.85
C PHE A 29 -8.62 3.24 -5.60
N GLU A 30 -9.12 2.04 -5.29
CA GLU A 30 -8.77 1.30 -4.08
C GLU A 30 -7.37 0.68 -4.20
N VAL A 31 -6.53 0.93 -3.20
CA VAL A 31 -5.11 0.53 -3.18
C VAL A 31 -4.71 -0.07 -1.84
N GLY A 32 -3.69 -0.91 -1.85
CA GLY A 32 -2.90 -1.26 -0.66
C GLY A 32 -1.61 -0.47 -0.55
N GLU A 33 -0.66 -1.03 0.18
CA GLU A 33 0.71 -0.52 0.28
C GLU A 33 1.37 -0.41 -1.10
N ILE A 34 1.17 -1.42 -1.96
CA ILE A 34 1.74 -1.43 -3.32
C ILE A 34 1.33 -0.19 -4.11
N GLY A 35 0.03 0.12 -4.13
CA GLY A 35 -0.49 1.27 -4.86
C GLY A 35 -0.08 2.61 -4.25
N VAL A 36 -0.04 2.72 -2.91
CA VAL A 36 0.41 3.95 -2.24
C VAL A 36 1.89 4.21 -2.51
N GLU A 37 2.78 3.22 -2.32
CA GLU A 37 4.22 3.37 -2.59
C GLU A 37 4.50 3.67 -4.06
N ALA A 38 3.79 3.00 -4.99
CA ALA A 38 3.94 3.26 -6.42
C ALA A 38 3.45 4.66 -6.82
N ALA A 39 2.38 5.14 -6.21
CA ALA A 39 1.85 6.48 -6.46
C ALA A 39 2.75 7.58 -5.88
N ILE A 40 3.35 7.35 -4.71
CA ILE A 40 4.39 8.22 -4.16
C ILE A 40 5.59 8.28 -5.11
N ALA A 41 6.10 7.14 -5.60
CA ALA A 41 7.15 7.14 -6.62
C ALA A 41 6.72 7.89 -7.89
N GLY A 42 5.45 7.76 -8.28
CA GLY A 42 4.82 8.46 -9.39
C GLY A 42 4.83 9.98 -9.26
N ASP A 43 4.58 10.54 -8.07
CA ASP A 43 4.66 11.99 -7.82
C ASP A 43 6.06 12.56 -8.17
N PHE A 44 7.11 11.74 -8.09
CA PHE A 44 8.49 12.10 -8.43
C PHE A 44 8.90 11.66 -9.84
N GLY A 45 7.96 11.16 -10.66
CA GLY A 45 8.23 10.67 -12.00
C GLY A 45 9.06 9.38 -12.05
N VAL A 46 9.12 8.63 -10.94
CA VAL A 46 9.91 7.40 -10.84
C VAL A 46 9.00 6.19 -11.12
N PRO A 47 9.27 5.40 -12.17
CA PRO A 47 8.52 4.17 -12.44
C PRO A 47 8.97 3.05 -11.50
N VAL A 48 8.01 2.22 -11.08
CA VAL A 48 8.30 1.01 -10.29
C VAL A 48 8.42 -0.18 -11.25
N TRP A 49 9.65 -0.65 -11.48
CA TRP A 49 9.91 -1.73 -12.44
C TRP A 49 9.79 -3.14 -11.88
N LEU A 50 10.05 -3.32 -10.58
CA LEU A 50 10.10 -4.63 -9.95
C LEU A 50 9.44 -4.60 -8.58
N ILE A 51 8.50 -5.52 -8.37
CA ILE A 51 7.84 -5.74 -7.08
C ILE A 51 8.00 -7.22 -6.71
N THR A 52 8.27 -7.50 -5.44
CA THR A 52 8.46 -8.86 -4.93
C THR A 52 7.55 -9.11 -3.73
N GLY A 53 6.86 -10.25 -3.69
CA GLY A 53 5.83 -10.49 -2.68
C GLY A 53 5.18 -11.87 -2.74
N ASP A 54 4.02 -12.00 -2.10
CA ASP A 54 3.16 -13.17 -2.28
C ASP A 54 2.38 -13.11 -3.60
N SER A 55 1.79 -14.24 -4.02
CA SER A 55 1.05 -14.30 -5.29
C SER A 55 -0.13 -13.34 -5.36
N ALA A 56 -0.87 -13.12 -4.27
CA ALA A 56 -1.98 -12.17 -4.27
C ALA A 56 -1.51 -10.71 -4.40
N GLY A 57 -0.43 -10.33 -3.72
CA GLY A 57 0.18 -9.01 -3.88
C GLY A 57 0.79 -8.80 -5.27
N MET A 58 1.34 -9.83 -5.91
CA MET A 58 1.85 -9.71 -7.28
C MET A 58 0.72 -9.53 -8.29
N ALA A 59 -0.41 -10.23 -8.12
CA ALA A 59 -1.59 -10.01 -8.93
C ALA A 59 -2.15 -8.58 -8.76
N GLU A 60 -2.15 -8.04 -7.53
CA GLU A 60 -2.50 -6.64 -7.28
C GLU A 60 -1.53 -5.68 -7.99
N ALA A 61 -0.22 -5.92 -7.90
CA ALA A 61 0.79 -5.11 -8.57
C ALA A 61 0.58 -5.04 -10.09
N GLU A 62 0.36 -6.18 -10.74
CA GLU A 62 0.12 -6.25 -12.19
C GLU A 62 -1.15 -5.53 -12.62
N ALA A 63 -2.20 -5.58 -11.79
CA ALA A 63 -3.45 -4.87 -12.06
C ALA A 63 -3.31 -3.35 -11.95
N ILE A 64 -2.44 -2.87 -11.04
CA ILE A 64 -2.24 -1.43 -10.78
C ILE A 64 -1.18 -0.83 -11.72
N LEU A 65 -0.14 -1.60 -12.07
CA LEU A 65 1.02 -1.16 -12.83
C LEU A 65 1.22 -2.02 -14.09
N PRO A 66 0.54 -1.70 -15.21
CA PRO A 66 0.72 -2.44 -16.45
C PRO A 66 2.21 -2.48 -16.88
N GLY A 67 2.71 -3.69 -17.11
CA GLY A 67 4.09 -3.93 -17.53
C GLY A 67 5.11 -4.06 -16.38
N VAL A 68 4.68 -3.96 -15.12
CA VAL A 68 5.58 -4.18 -13.98
C VAL A 68 6.09 -5.61 -13.98
N HIS A 69 7.36 -5.79 -13.64
CA HIS A 69 7.90 -7.12 -13.39
C HIS A 69 7.57 -7.53 -11.94
N THR A 70 6.98 -8.69 -11.76
CA THR A 70 6.64 -9.23 -10.44
C THR A 70 7.46 -10.48 -10.14
N VAL A 71 7.81 -10.68 -8.87
CA VAL A 71 8.42 -11.93 -8.42
C VAL A 71 7.64 -12.46 -7.22
N THR A 72 6.88 -13.51 -7.46
CA THR A 72 6.26 -14.31 -6.39
C THR A 72 7.32 -15.14 -5.69
N VAL A 73 7.46 -14.92 -4.38
CA VAL A 73 8.44 -15.63 -3.53
C VAL A 73 7.78 -16.57 -2.51
N LYS A 74 6.45 -16.52 -2.44
CA LYS A 74 5.60 -17.36 -1.60
C LYS A 74 4.18 -17.38 -2.19
N GLU A 75 3.52 -18.52 -2.17
CA GLU A 75 2.12 -18.63 -2.60
C GLU A 75 1.19 -18.42 -1.41
N ALA A 76 0.20 -17.53 -1.54
CA ALA A 76 -0.83 -17.37 -0.52
C ALA A 76 -1.71 -18.63 -0.44
N MET A 77 -1.82 -19.24 0.74
CA MET A 77 -2.65 -20.41 0.99
C MET A 77 -3.82 -20.09 1.95
N GLY A 78 -4.00 -18.81 2.29
CA GLY A 78 -4.95 -18.29 3.26
C GLY A 78 -4.34 -17.19 4.12
N GLU A 79 -5.15 -16.56 4.96
CA GLU A 79 -4.76 -15.35 5.73
C GLU A 79 -3.58 -15.55 6.66
N THR A 80 -3.35 -16.78 7.11
CA THR A 80 -2.31 -17.15 8.09
C THR A 80 -1.34 -18.21 7.57
N ALA A 81 -1.40 -18.57 6.29
CA ALA A 81 -0.60 -19.65 5.71
C ALA A 81 -0.10 -19.33 4.30
N ALA A 82 1.14 -19.74 4.00
CA ALA A 82 1.72 -19.64 2.67
C ALA A 82 2.69 -20.79 2.38
N LEU A 83 2.79 -21.13 1.10
CA LEU A 83 3.87 -21.98 0.59
C LEU A 83 5.09 -21.09 0.31
N CYS A 84 6.02 -21.04 1.26
CA CYS A 84 7.24 -20.24 1.14
C CYS A 84 8.31 -20.96 0.30
N TYR A 85 8.88 -20.28 -0.69
CA TYR A 85 10.03 -20.79 -1.41
C TYR A 85 11.29 -20.75 -0.53
N SER A 86 12.26 -21.62 -0.79
CA SER A 86 13.52 -21.61 -0.04
C SER A 86 14.29 -20.30 -0.25
N PRO A 87 15.07 -19.82 0.74
CA PRO A 87 15.84 -18.58 0.59
C PRO A 87 16.75 -18.58 -0.64
N ARG A 88 17.36 -19.73 -0.97
CA ARG A 88 18.18 -19.90 -2.19
C ARG A 88 17.37 -19.67 -3.46
N ARG A 89 16.17 -20.25 -3.57
CA ARG A 89 15.30 -20.09 -4.74
C ARG A 89 14.83 -18.65 -4.86
N THR A 90 14.38 -18.05 -3.76
CA THR A 90 13.93 -16.66 -3.72
C THR A 90 15.04 -15.69 -4.14
N ALA A 91 16.27 -15.86 -3.64
CA ALA A 91 17.41 -15.03 -4.05
C ALA A 91 17.68 -15.12 -5.55
N GLN A 92 17.67 -16.34 -6.12
CA GLN A 92 17.87 -16.56 -7.56
C GLN A 92 16.79 -15.89 -8.41
N LEU A 93 15.51 -16.00 -8.01
CA LEU A 93 14.39 -15.38 -8.73
C LEU A 93 14.49 -13.86 -8.72
N ILE A 94 14.75 -13.26 -7.55
CA ILE A 94 14.87 -11.80 -7.42
C ILE A 94 16.09 -11.29 -8.21
N GLU A 95 17.24 -11.96 -8.11
CA GLU A 95 18.45 -11.58 -8.84
C GLU A 95 18.26 -11.67 -10.36
N ALA A 96 17.62 -12.73 -10.84
CA ALA A 96 17.33 -12.90 -12.27
C ALA A 96 16.41 -11.78 -12.78
N ALA A 97 15.31 -11.52 -12.08
CA ALA A 97 14.39 -10.43 -12.42
C ALA A 97 15.09 -9.07 -12.42
N ALA A 98 15.90 -8.77 -11.39
CA ALA A 98 16.66 -7.54 -11.32
C ALA A 98 17.63 -7.36 -12.51
N LYS A 99 18.32 -8.43 -12.93
CA LYS A 99 19.20 -8.40 -14.11
C LYS A 99 18.42 -8.20 -15.41
N GLU A 100 17.25 -8.83 -15.52
CA GLU A 100 16.39 -8.73 -16.68
C GLU A 100 15.89 -7.30 -16.87
N ILE A 101 15.32 -6.68 -15.83
CA ILE A 101 14.76 -5.33 -15.93
C ILE A 101 15.81 -4.27 -16.28
N LEU A 102 17.07 -4.45 -15.86
CA LEU A 102 18.18 -3.56 -16.21
C LEU A 102 18.59 -3.70 -17.68
N SER A 103 18.28 -4.82 -18.32
CA SER A 103 18.59 -5.08 -19.73
C SER A 103 17.43 -4.68 -20.63
N SER A 104 16.19 -4.99 -20.23
CA SER A 104 14.99 -4.81 -21.05
C SER A 104 14.34 -3.44 -20.89
N HIS A 105 14.51 -2.77 -19.74
CA HIS A 105 13.82 -1.53 -19.35
C HIS A 105 12.29 -1.66 -19.50
N PRO A 106 11.59 -2.21 -18.50
CA PRO A 106 10.16 -2.44 -18.56
C PRO A 106 9.41 -1.17 -18.99
N PRO A 107 8.43 -1.27 -19.92
CA PRO A 107 7.66 -0.13 -20.40
C PRO A 107 6.60 0.30 -19.36
N VAL A 108 7.04 0.53 -18.13
CA VAL A 108 6.20 0.93 -17.00
C VAL A 108 6.24 2.45 -16.89
N ASN A 109 5.07 3.06 -16.99
CA ASN A 109 4.92 4.47 -16.68
C ASN A 109 4.82 4.68 -15.16
N PRO A 110 5.33 5.81 -14.62
CA PRO A 110 5.07 6.18 -13.24
C PRO A 110 3.56 6.25 -12.96
N LEU A 111 3.12 5.75 -11.80
CA LEU A 111 1.70 5.77 -11.41
C LEU A 111 1.32 7.16 -10.93
N VAL A 112 0.80 7.99 -11.82
CA VAL A 112 0.43 9.38 -11.50
C VAL A 112 -1.08 9.52 -11.45
N PHE A 113 -1.58 10.11 -10.37
CA PHE A 113 -2.98 10.49 -10.23
C PHE A 113 -3.18 11.96 -10.60
N ALA A 114 -4.20 12.24 -11.42
CA ALA A 114 -4.55 13.62 -11.77
C ALA A 114 -5.08 14.38 -10.54
N GLY A 115 -4.67 15.65 -10.39
CA GLY A 115 -5.03 16.47 -9.24
C GLY A 115 -6.45 17.06 -9.30
N PRO A 116 -6.99 17.55 -8.16
CA PRO A 116 -6.46 17.39 -6.80
C PRO A 116 -6.58 15.95 -6.28
N ILE A 117 -5.66 15.54 -5.41
CA ILE A 117 -5.62 14.19 -4.84
C ILE A 117 -6.57 14.09 -3.65
N ARG A 118 -7.46 13.11 -3.70
CA ARG A 118 -8.34 12.69 -2.61
C ARG A 118 -7.83 11.37 -2.03
N LEU A 119 -7.24 11.43 -0.84
CA LEU A 119 -6.87 10.24 -0.07
C LEU A 119 -8.03 9.88 0.86
N GLU A 120 -8.61 8.72 0.64
CA GLU A 120 -9.75 8.19 1.39
C GLU A 120 -9.30 7.01 2.24
N LEU A 121 -9.59 7.04 3.53
CA LEU A 121 -9.29 5.96 4.46
C LEU A 121 -10.54 5.51 5.19
N ARG A 122 -10.73 4.19 5.29
CA ARG A 122 -11.65 3.58 6.25
C ARG A 122 -10.87 2.95 7.37
N LEU A 123 -11.20 3.32 8.60
CA LEU A 123 -10.51 2.87 9.80
C LEU A 123 -11.40 1.96 10.65
N ALA A 124 -10.79 0.94 11.25
CA ALA A 124 -11.46 0.06 12.20
C ALA A 124 -11.71 0.76 13.54
N ASP A 125 -12.82 0.42 14.17
CA ASP A 125 -13.12 0.84 15.55
C ASP A 125 -11.98 0.42 16.48
N SER A 126 -11.38 1.41 17.14
CA SER A 126 -10.25 1.20 18.03
C SER A 126 -9.98 2.46 18.85
N PRO A 127 -9.24 2.36 19.97
CA PRO A 127 -8.73 3.53 20.70
C PRO A 127 -7.90 4.48 19.83
N TYR A 128 -7.34 3.95 18.73
CA TYR A 128 -6.61 4.75 17.75
C TYR A 128 -7.52 5.61 16.89
N LEU A 129 -8.70 5.12 16.51
CA LEU A 129 -9.71 5.92 15.83
C LEU A 129 -10.24 7.02 16.77
N GLU A 130 -10.49 6.70 18.03
CA GLU A 130 -10.90 7.68 19.04
C GLU A 130 -9.86 8.79 19.22
N ALA A 131 -8.57 8.42 19.33
CA ALA A 131 -7.48 9.39 19.43
C ALA A 131 -7.35 10.27 18.18
N LEU A 132 -7.61 9.73 16.98
CA LEU A 132 -7.64 10.52 15.75
C LEU A 132 -8.81 11.51 15.74
N HIS A 133 -10.00 11.11 16.19
CA HIS A 133 -11.15 12.02 16.32
C HIS A 133 -10.89 13.15 17.31
N GLU A 134 -10.23 12.83 18.44
CA GLU A 134 -9.90 13.82 19.46
C GLU A 134 -8.93 14.90 18.95
N LEU A 135 -7.92 14.49 18.18
CA LEU A 135 -6.88 15.39 17.68
C LEU A 135 -7.26 16.06 16.34
N PHE A 136 -7.97 15.35 15.48
CA PHE A 136 -8.24 15.74 14.09
C PHE A 136 -9.66 15.40 13.67
N PRO A 137 -10.69 16.10 14.20
CA PRO A 137 -12.08 15.81 13.85
C PRO A 137 -12.42 16.23 12.40
N GLU A 138 -11.84 17.32 11.90
CA GLU A 138 -12.22 17.95 10.63
C GLU A 138 -12.10 17.05 9.37
N PRO A 139 -11.08 16.18 9.22
CA PRO A 139 -10.97 15.31 8.04
C PRO A 139 -11.98 14.16 7.97
N PHE A 140 -12.75 13.89 9.03
CA PHE A 140 -13.69 12.77 9.06
C PHE A 140 -15.00 13.13 8.37
N VAL A 141 -15.40 12.31 7.39
CA VAL A 141 -16.68 12.44 6.66
C VAL A 141 -17.75 11.50 7.20
N THR A 142 -17.33 10.43 7.86
CA THR A 142 -18.17 9.55 8.69
C THR A 142 -17.37 9.17 9.95
N PRO A 143 -17.96 8.48 10.95
CA PRO A 143 -17.21 8.04 12.13
C PRO A 143 -15.97 7.19 11.81
N ASN A 144 -15.96 6.45 10.70
CA ASN A 144 -14.87 5.56 10.32
C ASN A 144 -14.13 5.98 9.04
N ASP A 145 -14.67 6.94 8.29
CA ASP A 145 -14.12 7.36 7.01
C ASP A 145 -13.52 8.76 7.10
N LEU A 146 -12.25 8.85 6.71
CA LEU A 146 -11.46 10.08 6.67
C LEU A 146 -11.08 10.42 5.22
N LEU A 147 -11.13 11.70 4.88
CA LEU A 147 -10.81 12.24 3.57
C LEU A 147 -9.81 13.40 3.67
N LEU A 148 -8.65 13.26 3.03
CA LEU A 148 -7.67 14.32 2.87
C LEU A 148 -7.59 14.75 1.41
N THR A 149 -7.65 16.05 1.15
CA THR A 149 -7.47 16.60 -0.20
C THR A 149 -6.16 17.38 -0.28
N ARG A 150 -5.19 16.91 -1.07
CA ARG A 150 -3.88 17.58 -1.24
C ARG A 150 -3.47 17.65 -2.71
N ILE A 151 -2.38 18.36 -2.95
CA ILE A 151 -1.85 18.59 -4.30
C ILE A 151 -1.17 17.35 -4.90
N SER A 152 -0.77 16.38 -4.07
CA SER A 152 -0.09 15.15 -4.49
C SER A 152 -0.38 14.01 -3.51
N VAL A 153 -0.10 12.77 -3.92
CA VAL A 153 -0.29 11.58 -3.06
C VAL A 153 0.65 11.64 -1.86
N THR A 154 1.90 12.02 -2.09
CA THR A 154 2.93 12.23 -1.09
C THR A 154 2.49 13.22 -0.02
N ALA A 155 1.88 14.35 -0.42
CA ALA A 155 1.41 15.35 0.53
C ALA A 155 0.24 14.81 1.38
N ALA A 156 -0.73 14.14 0.76
CA ALA A 156 -1.86 13.55 1.48
C ALA A 156 -1.41 12.43 2.44
N TRP A 157 -0.52 11.55 1.98
CA TRP A 157 -0.02 10.44 2.77
C TRP A 157 0.86 10.91 3.93
N SER A 158 1.74 11.90 3.68
CA SER A 158 2.60 12.47 4.72
C SER A 158 1.80 13.10 5.85
N GLU A 159 0.69 13.77 5.55
CA GLU A 159 -0.19 14.30 6.57
C GLU A 159 -0.88 13.19 7.36
N PHE A 160 -1.40 12.17 6.67
CA PHE A 160 -2.00 11.05 7.37
C PHE A 160 -0.99 10.40 8.33
N LEU A 161 0.27 10.18 7.90
CA LEU A 161 1.35 9.67 8.75
C LEU A 161 1.64 10.57 9.96
N HIS A 162 1.58 11.89 9.79
CA HIS A 162 1.71 12.84 10.89
C HIS A 162 0.57 12.67 11.90
N MET A 163 -0.68 12.60 11.44
CA MET A 163 -1.83 12.33 12.29
C MET A 163 -1.69 10.99 13.04
N GLN A 164 -1.23 9.94 12.34
CA GLN A 164 -1.00 8.64 12.98
C GLN A 164 0.02 8.72 14.11
N ARG A 165 1.08 9.51 13.93
CA ARG A 165 2.13 9.70 14.92
C ARG A 165 1.59 10.40 16.17
N GLU A 166 0.83 11.48 16.01
CA GLU A 166 0.27 12.22 17.14
C GLU A 166 -0.75 11.39 17.91
N ALA A 167 -1.65 10.67 17.22
CA ALA A 167 -2.60 9.77 17.87
C ALA A 167 -1.89 8.66 18.67
N LYS A 168 -0.78 8.09 18.16
CA LYS A 168 0.03 7.12 18.90
C LYS A 168 0.70 7.74 20.13
N GLN A 169 1.16 8.99 20.05
CA GLN A 169 1.75 9.70 21.18
C GLN A 169 0.72 10.01 22.27
N LEU A 170 -0.47 10.45 21.89
CA LEU A 170 -1.58 10.66 22.82
C LEU A 170 -1.91 9.36 23.58
N LEU A 171 -2.05 8.24 22.86
CA LEU A 171 -2.33 6.94 23.47
C LEU A 171 -1.21 6.45 24.39
N ALA A 172 0.05 6.73 24.07
CA ALA A 172 1.19 6.35 24.91
C ALA A 172 1.31 7.21 26.18
N SER A 173 0.65 8.37 26.22
CA SER A 173 0.66 9.27 27.39
C SER A 173 -0.46 8.99 28.40
N ARG A 174 -1.36 8.06 28.07
CA ARG A 174 -2.48 7.62 28.91
C ARG A 174 -2.12 6.44 29.79
#